data_AF-A0A1M6QC27-F1
#
_entry.id   AF-A0A1M6QC27-F1
#
_cell.length_a   1.000
_cell.length_b   1.000
_cell.length_c   1.000
_cell.angle_alpha   90.00
_cell.angle_beta   90.00
_cell.angle_gamma   90.00
#
_symmetry.space_group_name_H-M   'P 1'
#
loop_
_entity.id
_entity.type
_entity.pdbx_description
1 polymer ?
#
loop_
_entity_poly.entity_id
_entity_poly.type
_entity_poly.pdbx_seq_one_letter_code
_entity_poly.pdbx_strand_id
1 'polypeptide(L)'
;MAQDLKRNTHLNVTGIVPKHDKATRLLAVTPMIEGGRIAVPKDAPWLAEFRHELMLFPNGKHDDQVDSLSQFLTWMSRPRPKSGWIRFPI
;
A
#
# COMPACT_ATOMS: atom_id res chain seq x y z
N MET A 1 18.10 0.21 -5.17
CA MET A 1 17.54 -0.27 -3.88
C MET A 1 16.46 -1.36 -4.03
N ALA A 2 15.45 -1.26 -4.90
CA ALA A 2 14.48 -2.37 -5.09
C ALA A 2 15.04 -3.61 -5.84
N GLN A 3 16.11 -3.45 -6.63
CA GLN A 3 16.74 -4.55 -7.38
C GLN A 3 17.72 -5.39 -6.54
N ASP A 4 18.34 -4.83 -5.49
CA ASP A 4 19.27 -5.58 -4.63
C ASP A 4 18.53 -6.53 -3.66
N LEU A 5 17.37 -6.11 -3.15
CA LEU A 5 16.63 -6.90 -2.17
C LEU A 5 16.07 -8.21 -2.75
N LYS A 6 15.80 -8.24 -4.06
CA LYS A 6 15.40 -9.44 -4.80
C LYS A 6 16.50 -10.49 -4.93
N ARG A 7 17.76 -10.10 -4.77
CA ARG A 7 18.91 -10.95 -5.13
C ARG A 7 19.42 -11.81 -3.97
N ASN A 8 19.13 -11.44 -2.72
CA ASN A 8 19.75 -12.03 -1.53
C ASN A 8 18.77 -12.39 -0.39
N THR A 9 17.45 -12.39 -0.62
CA THR A 9 16.48 -12.73 0.45
C THR A 9 15.34 -13.61 -0.07
N HIS A 10 14.87 -14.53 0.76
CA HIS A 10 13.66 -15.34 0.51
C HIS A 10 12.36 -14.52 0.66
N LEU A 11 12.44 -13.19 0.61
CA LEU A 11 11.30 -12.31 0.77
C LEU A 11 10.52 -12.25 -0.54
N ASN A 12 9.20 -12.39 -0.46
CA ASN A 12 8.29 -12.19 -1.59
C ASN A 12 8.22 -10.70 -1.94
N VAL A 13 9.22 -10.19 -2.65
CA VAL A 13 9.31 -8.79 -3.08
C VAL A 13 8.40 -8.55 -4.28
N THR A 14 7.27 -7.91 -4.05
CA THR A 14 6.41 -7.41 -5.13
C THR A 14 6.85 -5.99 -5.51
N GLY A 15 7.41 -5.84 -6.72
CA GLY A 15 7.70 -4.51 -7.27
C GLY A 15 6.40 -3.81 -7.66
N ILE A 16 6.12 -2.66 -7.05
CA ILE A 16 5.03 -1.77 -7.46
C ILE A 16 5.67 -0.65 -8.27
N VAL A 17 5.43 -0.64 -9.59
CA VAL A 17 5.82 0.49 -10.44
C VAL A 17 4.75 1.56 -10.26
N PRO A 18 5.07 2.74 -9.70
CA PRO A 18 4.09 3.79 -9.52
C PRO A 18 3.60 4.27 -10.89
N LYS A 19 2.27 4.23 -11.09
CA LYS A 19 1.61 4.85 -12.22
C LYS A 19 0.85 6.07 -11.68
N HIS A 20 0.86 7.18 -12.42
CA HIS A 20 0.29 8.48 -12.01
C HIS A 20 1.03 9.15 -10.86
N ASP A 21 0.71 10.42 -10.58
CA ASP A 21 1.25 11.17 -9.44
C ASP A 21 0.73 10.60 -8.10
N LYS A 22 1.36 11.02 -6.99
CA LYS A 22 1.03 10.54 -5.64
C LYS A 22 -0.42 10.84 -5.24
N ALA A 23 -0.96 12.00 -5.63
CA ALA A 23 -2.32 12.39 -5.26
C ALA A 23 -3.35 11.51 -5.98
N THR A 24 -3.16 11.27 -7.27
CA THR A 24 -3.97 10.33 -8.04
C THR A 24 -3.93 8.93 -7.43
N ARG A 25 -2.76 8.46 -6.97
CA ARG A 25 -2.64 7.15 -6.31
C ARG A 25 -3.37 7.08 -4.97
N LEU A 26 -3.29 8.13 -4.15
CA LEU A 26 -4.02 8.18 -2.88
C LEU A 26 -5.54 8.20 -3.11
N LEU A 27 -6.01 9.00 -4.06
CA LEU A 27 -7.43 9.07 -4.44
C LEU A 27 -8.00 7.70 -4.85
N ALA A 28 -7.22 6.90 -5.57
CA ALA A 28 -7.63 5.55 -5.99
C ALA A 28 -7.88 4.60 -4.81
N VAL A 29 -7.28 4.85 -3.64
CA VAL A 29 -7.40 4.00 -2.45
C VAL A 29 -8.25 4.61 -1.33
N THR A 30 -8.68 5.87 -1.46
CA THR A 30 -9.57 6.58 -0.52
C THR A 30 -10.82 5.76 -0.14
N PRO A 31 -11.53 5.06 -1.06
CA PRO A 31 -12.69 4.26 -0.68
C PRO A 31 -12.40 3.15 0.34
N MET A 32 -11.16 2.64 0.39
CA MET A 32 -10.77 1.65 1.40
C MET A 32 -10.49 2.31 2.76
N ILE A 33 -9.94 3.53 2.75
CA ILE A 33 -9.70 4.33 3.96
C ILE A 33 -11.05 4.70 4.59
N GLU A 34 -11.95 5.29 3.79
CA GLU A 34 -13.29 5.72 4.23
C GLU A 34 -14.16 4.54 4.65
N GLY A 35 -14.00 3.39 3.98
CA GLY A 35 -14.69 2.15 4.33
C GLY A 35 -14.18 1.47 5.60
N GLY A 36 -13.26 2.09 6.35
CA GLY A 36 -12.74 1.55 7.61
C GLY A 36 -11.93 0.26 7.47
N ARG A 37 -11.35 0.01 6.28
CA ARG A 37 -10.58 -1.22 6.01
C ARG A 37 -9.14 -1.16 6.52
N ILE A 38 -8.80 -0.12 7.30
CA ILE A 38 -7.46 0.14 7.79
C ILE A 38 -7.55 0.39 9.29
N ALA A 39 -6.73 -0.35 10.04
CA ALA A 39 -6.55 -0.13 11.47
C ALA A 39 -5.11 0.34 11.71
N VAL A 40 -4.97 1.44 12.44
CA VAL A 40 -3.67 1.99 12.85
C VAL A 40 -3.56 1.81 14.37
N PRO A 41 -2.42 1.29 14.90
CA PRO A 41 -2.24 1.15 16.34
C PRO A 41 -2.37 2.50 17.06
N LYS A 42 -3.13 2.52 18.17
CA LYS A 42 -3.47 3.75 18.89
C LYS A 42 -2.25 4.40 19.56
N ASP A 43 -1.33 3.58 20.05
CA ASP A 43 -0.16 4.00 20.82
C ASP A 43 1.15 3.92 20.00
N ALA A 44 1.03 3.92 18.67
CA ALA A 44 2.20 3.95 17.80
C ALA A 44 2.93 5.31 17.93
N PRO A 45 4.25 5.33 18.19
CA PRO A 45 5.00 6.59 18.32
C PRO A 45 5.02 7.41 17.04
N TRP A 46 4.79 6.77 15.88
CA TRP A 46 4.71 7.40 14.56
C TRP A 46 3.29 7.88 14.19
N LEU A 47 2.27 7.63 15.02
CA LEU A 47 0.88 7.93 14.68
C LEU A 47 0.62 9.43 14.48
N ALA A 48 1.23 10.28 15.31
CA ALA A 48 1.06 11.74 15.23
C ALA A 48 1.61 12.27 13.89
N GLU A 49 2.83 11.88 13.55
CA GLU A 49 3.48 12.25 12.29
C GLU A 49 2.72 11.70 11.08
N PHE A 50 2.26 10.44 11.16
CA PHE A 50 1.45 9.83 10.11
C PHE A 50 0.17 10.62 9.82
N ARG A 51 -0.57 11.02 10.86
CA ARG A 51 -1.78 11.85 10.71
C ARG A 51 -1.45 13.22 10.17
N HIS A 52 -0.37 13.83 10.65
CA HIS A 52 0.07 15.14 10.19
C HIS A 52 0.38 15.11 8.69
N GLU A 53 1.12 14.10 8.24
CA GLU A 53 1.46 13.91 6.83
C GLU A 53 0.21 13.72 5.97
N LEU A 54 -0.74 12.88 6.41
CA LEU A 54 -2.02 12.66 5.71
C LEU A 54 -2.85 13.94 5.56
N MET A 55 -2.87 14.80 6.58
CA MET A 55 -3.65 16.04 6.56
C MET A 55 -3.00 17.14 5.71
N LEU A 56 -1.67 17.17 5.62
CA LEU A 56 -0.94 18.17 4.84
C LEU A 56 -0.76 17.77 3.38
N PHE A 57 -0.88 16.49 3.05
CA PHE A 57 -0.77 16.01 1.68
C PHE A 57 -1.82 16.67 0.76
N PRO A 58 -1.47 17.11 -0.48
CA PRO A 58 -0.17 16.93 -1.16
C PRO A 58 0.85 18.05 -0.93
N ASN A 59 0.56 19.01 -0.04
CA ASN A 59 1.35 20.23 0.14
C ASN A 59 2.39 20.14 1.28
N GLY A 60 2.42 19.02 2.00
CA GLY A 60 3.38 18.76 3.07
C GLY A 60 4.80 18.59 2.56
N LYS A 61 5.79 18.85 3.43
CA LYS A 61 7.20 18.61 3.14
C LYS A 61 7.54 17.13 2.97
N HIS A 62 6.77 16.27 3.64
CA HIS A 62 6.94 14.82 3.67
C HIS A 62 5.73 14.15 3.05
N ASP A 63 5.96 13.06 2.33
CA ASP A 63 4.92 12.26 1.67
C ASP A 63 5.26 10.76 1.61
N ASP A 64 6.30 10.31 2.33
CA ASP A 64 6.80 8.94 2.31
C ASP A 64 5.82 7.95 2.95
N GLN A 65 5.14 8.34 4.03
CA GLN A 65 4.15 7.50 4.70
C GLN A 65 2.86 7.43 3.89
N VAL A 66 2.45 8.55 3.27
CA VAL A 66 1.31 8.60 2.34
C VAL A 66 1.59 7.72 1.12
N ASP A 67 2.81 7.77 0.59
CA ASP A 67 3.20 6.94 -0.55
C ASP A 67 3.17 5.45 -0.17
N SER A 68 3.75 5.10 0.98
CA SER A 68 3.75 3.72 1.50
C SER A 68 2.34 3.18 1.70
N LEU A 69 1.43 3.99 2.26
CA LEU A 69 0.02 3.65 2.42
C LEU A 69 -0.65 3.40 1.07
N SER A 70 -0.47 4.31 0.11
CA SER A 70 -1.09 4.20 -1.21
C SER A 70 -0.66 2.92 -1.94
N GLN A 71 0.64 2.57 -1.85
CA GLN A 71 1.19 1.36 -2.44
C GLN A 71 0.65 0.10 -1.78
N PHE A 72 0.62 0.06 -0.44
CA PHE A 72 0.09 -1.08 0.31
C PHE A 72 -1.38 -1.36 -0.02
N LEU A 73 -2.21 -0.32 -0.03
CA LEU A 73 -3.63 -0.46 -0.34
C LEU A 73 -3.86 -0.84 -1.80
N THR A 74 -3.06 -0.29 -2.72
CA THR A 74 -3.08 -0.70 -4.13
C THR A 74 -2.71 -2.18 -4.30
N TRP A 75 -1.78 -2.69 -3.51
CA TRP A 75 -1.47 -4.11 -3.51
C TRP A 75 -2.59 -4.96 -2.92
N MET A 76 -3.19 -4.52 -1.80
CA MET A 76 -4.29 -5.21 -1.14
C MET A 76 -5.54 -5.34 -2.04
N SER A 77 -5.81 -4.33 -2.89
CA SER A 77 -6.95 -4.35 -3.79
C SER A 77 -6.77 -5.27 -5.01
N ARG A 78 -5.57 -5.79 -5.26
CA ARG A 78 -5.34 -6.69 -6.41
C ARG A 78 -6.08 -8.01 -6.20
N PRO A 79 -6.85 -8.48 -7.19
CA PRO A 79 -7.46 -9.79 -7.12
C PRO A 79 -6.35 -10.85 -6.99
N ARG A 80 -6.48 -11.72 -6.00
CA ARG A 80 -5.60 -12.88 -5.90
C ARG A 80 -5.86 -13.78 -7.11
N PRO A 81 -4.82 -14.30 -7.79
CA PRO A 81 -5.04 -15.23 -8.88
C PRO A 81 -5.85 -16.42 -8.36
N LYS A 82 -6.99 -16.69 -9.00
CA LYS A 82 -7.76 -17.91 -8.71
C LYS A 82 -6.83 -19.07 -9.00
N SER A 83 -6.66 -19.96 -8.02
CA SER A 83 -5.86 -21.16 -8.23
C SER A 83 -6.44 -21.93 -9.41
N GLY A 84 -5.67 -22.10 -10.49
CA GLY A 84 -6.11 -22.73 -11.74
C GLY A 84 -6.35 -24.25 -11.64
N TRP A 85 -6.63 -24.76 -10.44
CA TRP A 85 -6.92 -26.18 -10.23
C TRP A 85 -8.39 -26.44 -10.54
N ILE A 86 -8.64 -27.10 -11.66
CA ILE A 86 -9.92 -27.76 -11.93
C ILE A 86 -9.92 -29.06 -11.12
N ARG A 87 -10.80 -29.17 -10.12
CA ARG A 87 -11.06 -30.46 -9.45
C ARG A 87 -12.05 -31.24 -10.29
N PHE A 88 -11.62 -32.37 -10.84
CA PHE A 88 -12.52 -33.33 -11.46
C PHE A 88 -13.15 -34.22 -10.37
N PRO A 89 -14.47 -34.48 -10.40
CA PRO A 89 -15.08 -35.50 -9.58
C PRO A 89 -14.62 -36.89 -10.05
N ILE A 90 -14.35 -37.77 -9.08
CA ILE A 90 -14.09 -39.21 -9.28
C ILE A 90 -15.38 -39.89 -9.73
#